data_AF-A0A1H1G7T4-F1
#
_entry.id   AF-A0A1H1G7T4-F1
#
_cell.length_a   1.000
_cell.length_b   1.000
_cell.length_c   1.000
_cell.angle_alpha   90.00
_cell.angle_beta   90.00
_cell.angle_gamma   90.00
#
_symmetry.space_group_name_H-M   'P 1'
#
loop_
_entity.id
_entity.type
_entity.pdbx_description
1 polymer ?
#
loop_
_entity_poly.entity_id
_entity_poly.type
_entity_poly.pdbx_seq_one_letter_code
_entity_poly.pdbx_strand_id
1 'polypeptide(L)' 'MTNDNPAENAADDQLGTLDSILETHQYPTTTDDLIAEHGEFEVQSQDGETTLRELLEPIDDETYDSADEVQNRILRLLHR' A
#
# COMPACT_ATOMS: atom_id res chain seq x y z
N MET A 1 5.23 20.44 -17.65
CA MET A 1 6.09 19.74 -16.68
C MET A 1 5.35 18.46 -16.36
N THR A 2 5.59 17.42 -17.14
CA THR A 2 5.10 16.07 -16.85
C THR A 2 6.30 15.36 -16.26
N ASN A 3 6.29 15.17 -14.95
CA ASN A 3 7.27 14.32 -14.30
C ASN A 3 6.83 12.88 -14.64
N ASP A 4 7.20 12.45 -15.84
CA ASP A 4 7.05 11.08 -16.31
C ASP A 4 8.11 10.25 -15.58
N ASN A 5 7.82 9.90 -14.33
CA ASN A 5 8.62 8.95 -13.57
C ASN A 5 8.06 7.55 -13.90
N PRO A 6 8.76 6.71 -14.69
CA PRO A 6 8.22 5.44 -15.17
C PRO A 6 7.98 4.40 -14.07
N ALA A 7 8.46 4.65 -12.83
CA ALA A 7 8.22 3.78 -11.69
C ALA A 7 6.84 4.00 -11.04
N GLU A 8 6.26 5.21 -11.16
CA GLU A 8 5.04 5.58 -10.42
C GLU A 8 3.78 4.95 -11.07
N ASN A 9 3.79 4.78 -12.39
CA ASN A 9 2.66 4.15 -13.09
C ASN A 9 2.54 2.64 -12.87
N ALA A 10 3.62 1.95 -12.47
CA ALA A 10 3.59 0.50 -12.29
C ALA A 10 3.00 0.10 -10.92
N ALA A 11 3.18 0.95 -9.90
CA ALA A 11 2.57 0.76 -8.58
C ALA A 11 1.06 1.06 -8.64
N ASP A 12 0.67 2.09 -9.39
CA ASP A 12 -0.71 2.54 -9.61
C ASP A 12 -1.59 1.43 -10.20
N ASP A 13 -1.10 0.69 -11.20
CA ASP A 13 -1.88 -0.38 -11.85
C ASP A 13 -2.17 -1.57 -10.92
N GLN A 14 -1.28 -1.85 -9.96
CA GLN A 14 -1.38 -3.00 -9.08
C GLN A 14 -2.08 -2.70 -7.75
N LEU A 15 -1.98 -1.45 -7.25
CA LEU A 15 -2.66 -1.00 -6.04
C LEU A 15 -3.97 -0.25 -6.31
N GLY A 16 -4.21 0.13 -7.58
CA GLY A 16 -5.14 1.16 -8.05
C GLY A 16 -6.29 1.54 -7.12
N THR A 17 -6.56 2.82 -6.87
CA THR A 17 -7.39 3.33 -5.77
C THR A 17 -6.71 3.27 -4.40
N LEU A 18 -6.07 2.17 -3.99
CA LEU A 18 -5.28 2.17 -2.75
C LEU A 18 -4.07 3.10 -2.87
N ASP A 19 -3.44 3.18 -4.04
CA ASP A 19 -2.35 4.11 -4.33
C ASP A 19 -2.75 5.55 -3.93
N SER A 20 -3.91 5.99 -4.39
CA SER A 20 -4.35 7.38 -4.28
C SER A 20 -4.76 7.70 -2.84
N ILE A 21 -5.30 6.70 -2.14
CA ILE A 21 -5.60 6.81 -0.71
C ILE A 21 -4.29 6.97 0.08
N LEU A 22 -3.29 6.15 -0.21
CA LEU A 22 -1.99 6.23 0.44
C LEU A 22 -1.30 7.56 0.14
N GLU A 23 -1.31 8.04 -1.10
CA GLU A 23 -0.74 9.34 -1.45
C GLU A 23 -1.41 10.53 -0.74
N THR A 24 -2.69 10.40 -0.40
CA THR A 24 -3.45 11.45 0.31
C THR A 24 -3.48 11.26 1.82
N HIS A 25 -2.95 10.14 2.34
CA HIS A 25 -2.86 9.86 3.77
C HIS A 25 -1.85 10.79 4.46
N GLN A 26 -1.98 10.92 5.78
CA GLN A 26 -1.06 11.73 6.57
C GLN A 26 0.03 10.89 7.21
N TYR A 27 1.28 11.25 6.88
CA TYR A 27 2.48 10.62 7.40
C TYR A 27 3.14 11.46 8.51
N PRO A 28 3.88 10.82 9.44
CA PRO A 28 4.12 9.37 9.54
C PRO A 28 2.91 8.58 10.05
N THR A 29 2.76 7.34 9.58
CA THR A 29 1.69 6.39 9.97
C THR A 29 2.28 5.04 10.38
N THR A 30 1.51 4.18 11.05
CA THR A 30 1.95 2.82 11.42
C THR A 30 1.14 1.74 10.72
N THR A 31 1.67 0.52 10.70
CA THR A 31 0.94 -0.66 10.20
C THR A 31 -0.42 -0.80 10.88
N ASP A 32 -0.50 -0.66 12.22
CA ASP A 32 -1.76 -0.78 12.95
C ASP A 32 -2.77 0.33 12.56
N ASP A 33 -2.30 1.58 12.42
CA ASP A 33 -3.15 2.70 12.00
C ASP A 33 -3.69 2.50 10.56
N LEU A 34 -2.84 2.04 9.65
CA LEU A 34 -3.24 1.67 8.29
C LEU A 34 -4.24 0.52 8.27
N ILE A 35 -4.09 -0.49 9.12
CA ILE A 35 -5.05 -1.60 9.24
C ILE A 35 -6.37 -1.12 9.88
N ALA A 36 -6.30 -0.17 10.81
CA ALA A 36 -7.47 0.39 11.47
C ALA A 36 -8.30 1.26 10.51
N GLU A 37 -7.64 2.10 9.72
CA GLU A 37 -8.30 3.02 8.78
C GLU A 37 -8.62 2.37 7.42
N HIS A 38 -7.71 1.54 6.91
CA HIS A 38 -7.76 1.00 5.54
C HIS A 38 -7.67 -0.54 5.48
N GLY A 39 -7.70 -1.25 6.61
CA GLY A 39 -7.55 -2.71 6.62
C GLY A 39 -8.67 -3.47 5.91
N GLU A 40 -9.84 -2.86 5.74
CA GLU A 40 -10.97 -3.42 4.97
C GLU A 40 -10.83 -3.21 3.45
N PHE A 41 -9.78 -2.53 3.00
CA PHE A 41 -9.55 -2.28 1.59
C PHE A 41 -9.13 -3.57 0.87
N GLU A 42 -9.84 -3.91 -0.20
CA GLU A 42 -9.55 -5.08 -1.02
C GLU A 42 -8.45 -4.75 -2.02
N VAL A 43 -7.44 -5.60 -2.09
CA VAL A 43 -6.30 -5.49 -3.00
C VAL A 43 -6.16 -6.75 -3.82
N GLN A 44 -5.83 -6.58 -5.09
CA GLN A 44 -5.60 -7.70 -5.99
C GLN A 44 -4.19 -8.26 -5.79
N SER A 45 -4.10 -9.46 -5.25
CA SER A 45 -2.87 -10.24 -5.17
C SER A 45 -2.79 -11.29 -6.28
N GLN A 46 -1.61 -11.89 -6.44
CA GLN A 46 -1.37 -12.97 -7.38
C GLN A 46 -2.19 -14.24 -7.05
N ASP A 47 -2.43 -14.49 -5.76
CA ASP A 47 -3.24 -15.63 -5.27
C ASP A 47 -4.76 -15.34 -5.30
N GLY A 48 -5.18 -14.12 -5.61
CA GLY A 48 -6.58 -13.69 -5.63
C GLY A 48 -6.80 -12.34 -4.95
N GLU A 49 -8.06 -12.01 -4.65
CA GLU A 49 -8.40 -10.84 -3.83
C GLU A 49 -8.05 -11.11 -2.37
N THR A 50 -7.34 -10.19 -1.73
CA THR A 50 -7.03 -10.20 -0.30
C THR A 50 -7.27 -8.81 0.28
N THR A 51 -7.28 -8.68 1.60
CA THR A 51 -7.49 -7.39 2.25
C THR A 51 -6.15 -6.79 2.69
N LEU A 52 -6.09 -5.46 2.77
CA LEU A 52 -4.92 -4.77 3.30
C LEU A 52 -4.59 -5.25 4.72
N ARG A 53 -5.62 -5.53 5.54
CA ARG A 53 -5.43 -6.16 6.85
C ARG A 53 -4.71 -7.47 6.74
N GLU A 54 -5.19 -8.43 5.95
CA GLU A 54 -4.55 -9.75 5.85
C GLU A 54 -3.12 -9.68 5.32
N LEU A 55 -2.84 -8.70 4.46
CA LEU A 55 -1.49 -8.48 3.93
C LEU A 55 -0.53 -7.93 4.99
N LEU A 56 -1.02 -7.01 5.83
CA LEU A 56 -0.24 -6.28 6.84
C LEU A 56 -0.26 -6.95 8.23
N GLU A 57 -1.25 -7.77 8.55
CA GLU A 57 -1.36 -8.54 9.80
C GLU A 57 -0.11 -9.38 10.14
N PRO A 58 0.57 -10.05 9.18
CA PRO A 58 1.81 -10.76 9.47
C PRO A 58 3.04 -9.83 9.64
N ILE A 59 2.87 -8.52 9.47
CA ILE A 59 3.91 -7.51 9.63
C ILE A 59 3.83 -6.96 11.05
N ASP A 60 4.98 -6.85 11.73
CA ASP A 60 5.06 -6.09 12.99
C ASP A 60 4.63 -4.63 12.79
N ASP A 61 4.29 -3.94 13.88
CA ASP A 61 3.96 -2.51 13.83
C ASP A 61 5.21 -1.72 13.39
N GLU A 62 5.22 -1.36 12.11
CA GLU A 62 6.29 -0.63 11.43
C GLU A 62 5.77 0.78 11.15
N THR A 63 6.64 1.77 11.33
CA THR A 63 6.30 3.17 11.06
C THR A 63 6.77 3.53 9.66
N TYR A 64 5.86 4.09 8.87
CA TYR A 64 6.14 4.54 7.51
C TYR A 64 6.18 6.07 7.49
N ASP A 65 7.23 6.62 6.89
CA ASP A 65 7.42 8.08 6.81
C ASP A 65 6.77 8.66 5.54
N SER A 66 6.38 7.82 4.58
CA SER A 66 5.80 8.24 3.30
C SER A 66 4.96 7.15 2.62
N ALA A 67 4.10 7.56 1.69
CA ALA A 67 3.27 6.66 0.90
C ALA A 67 4.09 5.64 0.10
N ASP A 68 5.19 6.08 -0.51
CA ASP A 68 6.12 5.19 -1.22
C ASP A 68 6.61 4.02 -0.37
N GLU A 69 6.81 4.23 0.93
CA GLU A 69 7.31 3.19 1.83
C GLU A 69 6.25 2.11 2.06
N VAL A 70 5.00 2.55 2.28
CA VAL A 70 3.83 1.68 2.40
C VAL A 70 3.58 0.93 1.08
N GLN A 71 3.55 1.64 -0.04
CA GLN A 71 3.31 1.06 -1.36
C GLN A 71 4.37 0.00 -1.71
N ASN A 72 5.66 0.33 -1.56
CA ASN A 72 6.74 -0.64 -1.77
C ASN A 72 6.65 -1.84 -0.82
N ARG A 73 6.12 -1.64 0.38
CA ARG A 73 5.90 -2.74 1.32
C ARG A 73 4.79 -3.67 0.82
N ILE A 74 3.64 -3.11 0.44
CA ILE A 74 2.48 -3.84 -0.08
C ILE A 74 2.85 -4.59 -1.36
N LEU A 75 3.51 -3.93 -2.34
CA LEU A 75 3.94 -4.55 -3.59
C LEU A 75 4.85 -5.76 -3.36
N ARG A 76 5.80 -5.67 -2.41
CA ARG A 76 6.66 -6.81 -2.04
C ARG A 76 5.89 -7.98 -1.47
N LEU A 77 4.77 -7.74 -0.79
CA LEU A 77 3.91 -8.78 -0.24
C LEU A 77 3.01 -9.40 -1.32
N LEU A 78 2.52 -8.60 -2.27
CA LEU A 78 1.75 -9.09 -3.42
C LEU A 78 2.61 -9.90 -4.41
N HIS A 79 3.91 -9.59 -4.49
CA HIS A 79 4.88 -10.27 -5.38
C HIS A 79 5.52 -11.52 -4.77
N ARG A 80 5.16 -11.87 -3.53
CA ARG A 80 5.65 -13.05 -2.80
C ARG A 80 5.21 -14.36 -3.45
#